data_AF-A0A366LSB2-F1
#
_entry.id   AF-A0A366LSB2-F1
#
_cell.length_a   1.000
_cell.length_b   1.000
_cell.length_c   1.000
_cell.angle_alpha   90.00
_cell.angle_beta   90.00
_cell.angle_gamma   90.00
#
_symmetry.space_group_name_H-M   'P 1'
#
loop_
_entity.id
_entity.type
_entity.pdbx_description
1 polymer ?
#
loop_
_entity_poly.entity_id
_entity_poly.type
_entity_poly.pdbx_seq_one_letter_code
_entity_poly.pdbx_strand_id
1 'polypeptide(L)'
;MTALAPNAWDDALTQAFAILLGKPLEDYDADATYGTYYVCPDLSLDLFDRDFDVAPLARGEIVRPPFPSMPILGRLFEGWDRIAPHWTIDLGNSIFYAEDSGHGVDGLESGLPGVELGRILIERGMKPSDLSKASPLVAFRVHSDGSLLDAMRVITGTMRGPEHLTPLESMYGVEDRWRNRLAAVEHAGLRDHLLDLCRDADSARCDGALYVEDDENPGCGIPPYPVIAAWEFGEGQAWSAVVRLPTGPGRPEADPTP
;
A
#
# COMPACT_ATOMS: atom_id res chain seq x y z
N MET A 1 4.10 24.33 -22.32
CA MET A 1 3.98 23.86 -20.93
C MET A 1 5.29 24.18 -20.25
N THR A 2 5.32 25.24 -19.45
CA THR A 2 6.53 25.68 -18.72
C THR A 2 6.79 24.66 -17.61
N ALA A 3 7.99 24.07 -17.57
CA ALA A 3 8.38 23.17 -16.50
C ALA A 3 8.27 23.92 -15.15
N LEU A 4 7.50 23.35 -14.22
CA LEU A 4 7.42 23.83 -12.85
C LEU A 4 8.83 23.80 -12.24
N ALA A 5 9.18 24.80 -11.43
CA ALA A 5 10.40 24.73 -10.62
C ALA A 5 10.35 23.44 -9.78
N PRO A 6 11.49 22.75 -9.52
CA PRO A 6 11.50 21.46 -8.83
C PRO A 6 10.69 21.43 -7.52
N ASN A 7 10.60 22.56 -6.82
CA ASN A 7 9.87 22.68 -5.56
C ASN A 7 8.35 22.87 -5.74
N ALA A 8 7.88 23.37 -6.88
CA ALA A 8 6.48 23.73 -7.06
C ALA A 8 5.54 22.51 -7.18
N TRP A 9 6.05 21.34 -7.60
CA TRP A 9 5.26 20.11 -7.58
C TRP A 9 5.11 19.53 -6.17
N ASP A 10 6.21 19.51 -5.41
CA ASP A 10 6.17 19.05 -4.01
C ASP A 10 5.31 19.99 -3.15
N ASP A 11 5.32 21.30 -3.42
CA ASP A 11 4.42 22.27 -2.77
C ASP A 11 2.94 21.97 -3.09
N ALA A 12 2.62 21.68 -4.37
CA ALA A 12 1.26 21.32 -4.78
C ALA A 12 0.79 20.00 -4.15
N LEU A 13 1.67 19.00 -4.08
CA LEU A 13 1.38 17.73 -3.41
C LEU A 13 1.18 17.91 -1.90
N THR A 14 2.04 18.69 -1.25
CA THR A 14 1.93 19.00 0.19
C THR A 14 0.59 19.68 0.49
N GLN A 15 0.21 20.70 -0.28
CA GLN A 15 -1.08 21.36 -0.15
C GLN A 15 -2.24 20.38 -0.36
N ALA A 16 -2.19 19.58 -1.43
CA ALA A 16 -3.28 18.68 -1.79
C ALA A 16 -3.48 17.55 -0.77
N PHE A 17 -2.38 16.98 -0.25
CA PHE A 17 -2.45 15.96 0.80
C PHE A 17 -2.89 16.55 2.14
N ALA A 18 -2.46 17.77 2.49
CA ALA A 18 -3.00 18.45 3.66
C ALA A 18 -4.52 18.67 3.55
N ILE A 19 -5.03 19.02 2.37
CA ILE A 19 -6.48 19.14 2.11
C ILE A 19 -7.15 17.76 2.22
N LEU A 20 -6.59 16.73 1.60
CA LEU A 20 -7.14 15.37 1.62
C LEU A 20 -7.22 14.84 3.06
N LEU A 21 -6.13 14.95 3.83
CA LEU A 21 -6.03 14.48 5.22
C LEU A 21 -6.75 15.40 6.21
N GLY A 22 -7.00 16.66 5.84
CA GLY A 22 -7.81 17.61 6.63
C GLY A 22 -7.05 18.40 7.66
N LYS A 23 -5.72 18.23 7.68
CA LYS A 23 -4.80 19.04 8.46
C LYS A 23 -3.45 19.12 7.74
N PRO A 24 -2.65 20.17 8.02
CA PRO A 24 -1.30 20.31 7.48
C PRO A 24 -0.41 19.08 7.74
N LEU A 25 0.52 18.79 6.82
CA LEU A 25 1.43 17.64 6.99
C LEU A 25 2.38 17.85 8.17
N GLU A 26 2.74 19.10 8.47
CA GLU A 26 3.56 19.49 9.62
C GLU A 26 2.88 19.31 10.99
N ASP A 27 1.55 19.10 11.02
CA ASP A 27 0.80 18.76 12.23
C ASP A 27 0.82 17.25 12.52
N TYR A 28 1.50 16.46 11.69
CA TYR A 28 1.86 15.08 11.99
C TYR A 28 3.24 15.03 12.64
N ASP A 29 3.52 13.94 13.36
CA ASP A 29 4.82 13.79 14.04
C ASP A 29 5.95 13.72 13.01
N ALA A 30 6.79 14.76 12.98
CA ALA A 30 7.93 14.89 12.07
C ALA A 30 9.08 13.92 12.39
N ASP A 31 9.13 13.39 13.62
CA ASP A 31 10.12 12.40 14.04
C ASP A 31 9.62 10.96 13.81
N ALA A 32 8.36 10.78 13.40
CA ALA A 32 7.80 9.48 13.07
C ALA A 32 8.23 9.02 11.67
N THR A 33 8.31 7.70 11.51
CA THR A 33 8.45 7.06 10.19
C THR A 33 7.07 6.64 9.70
N TYR A 34 6.74 6.98 8.47
CA TYR A 34 5.51 6.61 7.80
C TYR A 34 5.77 5.52 6.79
N GLY A 35 4.70 4.86 6.39
CA GLY A 35 4.81 3.68 5.57
C GLY A 35 3.56 3.35 4.80
N THR A 36 3.75 2.64 3.71
CA THR A 36 2.67 2.37 2.78
C THR A 36 2.54 0.87 2.55
N TYR A 37 1.34 0.34 2.74
CA TYR A 37 1.02 -1.07 2.52
C TYR A 37 -0.08 -1.24 1.49
N TYR A 38 0.02 -2.31 0.72
CA TYR A 38 -1.02 -2.77 -0.19
C TYR A 38 -1.31 -4.24 0.09
N VAL A 39 -2.59 -4.59 0.13
CA VAL A 39 -3.08 -5.95 0.34
C VAL A 39 -4.15 -6.26 -0.69
N CYS A 40 -4.02 -7.44 -1.29
CA CYS A 40 -5.03 -8.06 -2.12
C CYS A 40 -4.96 -9.57 -1.85
N PRO A 41 -5.98 -10.19 -1.22
CA PRO A 41 -5.98 -11.62 -0.91
C PRO A 41 -5.85 -12.49 -2.17
N ASP A 42 -6.58 -12.17 -3.24
CA ASP A 42 -6.51 -12.93 -4.48
C ASP A 42 -5.11 -12.88 -5.10
N LEU A 43 -4.47 -11.71 -5.11
CA LEU A 43 -3.08 -11.57 -5.55
C LEU A 43 -2.13 -12.38 -4.66
N SER A 44 -2.35 -12.38 -3.35
CA SER A 44 -1.53 -13.12 -2.38
C SER A 44 -1.62 -14.62 -2.62
N LEU A 45 -2.83 -15.16 -2.81
CA LEU A 45 -3.06 -16.55 -3.16
C LEU A 45 -2.37 -16.92 -4.48
N ASP A 46 -2.58 -16.12 -5.53
CA ASP A 46 -1.97 -16.33 -6.84
C ASP A 46 -0.44 -16.30 -6.79
N LEU A 47 0.15 -15.45 -5.95
CA LEU A 47 1.60 -15.38 -5.74
C LEU A 47 2.13 -16.68 -5.14
N PHE A 48 1.48 -17.19 -4.09
CA PHE A 48 1.90 -18.41 -3.38
C PHE A 48 1.72 -19.67 -4.24
N ASP A 49 0.60 -19.79 -4.97
CA ASP A 49 0.32 -20.93 -5.85
C ASP A 49 1.33 -21.10 -6.99
N ARG A 50 1.97 -20.01 -7.42
CA ARG A 50 2.86 -19.98 -8.58
C ARG A 50 4.34 -20.21 -8.26
N ASP A 51 4.69 -20.49 -7.01
CA ASP A 51 6.07 -20.73 -6.53
C ASP A 51 7.06 -19.62 -6.97
N PHE A 52 7.22 -18.59 -6.15
CA PHE A 52 8.22 -17.55 -6.38
C PHE A 52 9.58 -17.88 -5.74
N ASP A 53 10.65 -17.26 -6.24
CA ASP A 53 11.97 -17.35 -5.59
C ASP A 53 11.94 -16.60 -4.26
N VAL A 54 12.20 -17.32 -3.16
CA VAL A 54 12.21 -16.77 -1.79
C VAL A 54 13.53 -16.08 -1.44
N ALA A 55 14.58 -16.23 -2.25
CA ALA A 55 15.89 -15.65 -1.96
C ALA A 55 15.90 -14.10 -1.92
N PRO A 56 15.19 -13.37 -2.80
CA PRO A 56 15.00 -11.92 -2.66
C PRO A 56 14.36 -11.51 -1.33
N LEU A 57 13.37 -12.28 -0.83
CA LEU A 57 12.77 -12.02 0.48
C LEU A 57 13.84 -12.14 1.58
N ALA A 58 14.56 -13.26 1.61
CA ALA A 58 15.58 -13.54 2.62
C ALA A 58 16.74 -12.54 2.64
N ARG A 59 17.01 -11.85 1.52
CA ARG A 59 17.99 -10.77 1.43
C ARG A 59 17.45 -9.39 1.83
N GLY A 60 16.14 -9.27 2.06
CA GLY A 60 15.48 -7.99 2.29
C GLY A 60 15.57 -7.07 1.07
N GLU A 61 15.45 -7.62 -0.13
CA GLU A 61 15.67 -6.86 -1.36
C GLU A 61 14.56 -5.83 -1.61
N ILE A 62 14.95 -4.62 -1.97
CA ILE A 62 14.03 -3.60 -2.50
C ILE A 62 13.96 -3.79 -4.01
N VAL A 63 12.83 -4.27 -4.51
CA VAL A 63 12.63 -4.56 -5.93
C VAL A 63 11.85 -3.46 -6.62
N ARG A 64 12.29 -3.08 -7.82
CA ARG A 64 11.70 -2.00 -8.62
C ARG A 64 11.10 -2.57 -9.90
N PRO A 65 10.06 -1.95 -10.49
CA PRO A 65 9.56 -2.33 -11.81
C PRO A 65 10.70 -2.33 -12.83
N PRO A 66 10.80 -3.34 -13.73
CA PRO A 66 9.84 -4.41 -14.01
C PRO A 66 10.02 -5.67 -13.14
N PHE A 67 10.51 -5.53 -11.91
CA PHE A 67 10.69 -6.58 -10.91
C PHE A 67 11.60 -7.74 -11.35
N PRO A 68 12.82 -7.48 -11.84
CA PRO A 68 13.68 -8.52 -12.42
C PRO A 68 13.98 -9.68 -11.44
N SER A 69 14.11 -9.39 -10.15
CA SER A 69 14.38 -10.39 -9.11
C SER A 69 13.12 -11.15 -8.66
N MET A 70 11.92 -10.63 -8.96
CA MET A 70 10.66 -11.33 -8.70
C MET A 70 9.62 -11.03 -9.79
N PRO A 71 9.82 -11.52 -11.04
CA PRO A 71 9.05 -11.09 -12.21
C PRO A 71 7.55 -11.39 -12.14
N ILE A 72 7.16 -12.33 -11.26
CA ILE A 72 5.77 -12.65 -10.99
C ILE A 72 4.98 -11.44 -10.46
N LEU A 73 5.62 -10.56 -9.66
CA LEU A 73 4.96 -9.36 -9.15
C LEU A 73 4.52 -8.42 -10.27
N GLY A 74 5.36 -8.23 -11.30
CA GLY A 74 4.99 -7.37 -12.43
C GLY A 74 3.72 -7.86 -13.12
N ARG A 75 3.65 -9.16 -13.41
CA ARG A 75 2.46 -9.76 -14.04
C ARG A 75 1.21 -9.68 -13.16
N LEU A 76 1.37 -9.85 -11.84
CA LEU A 76 0.27 -9.78 -10.91
C LEU A 76 -0.22 -8.34 -10.79
N PHE A 77 0.65 -7.39 -10.42
CA PHE A 77 0.25 -6.00 -10.25
C PHE A 77 -0.39 -5.40 -11.50
N GLU A 78 0.08 -5.71 -12.71
CA GLU A 78 -0.52 -5.22 -13.96
C GLU A 78 -2.01 -5.58 -14.12
N GLY A 79 -2.46 -6.66 -13.50
CA GLY A 79 -3.86 -7.10 -13.57
C GLY A 79 -4.76 -6.60 -12.46
N TRP A 80 -4.22 -6.06 -11.36
CA TRP A 80 -4.97 -5.82 -10.13
C TRP A 80 -5.11 -4.35 -9.75
N ASP A 81 -4.13 -3.51 -10.06
CA ASP A 81 -4.13 -2.11 -9.66
C ASP A 81 -3.37 -1.26 -10.68
N ARG A 82 -3.79 -0.01 -10.90
CA ARG A 82 -3.18 0.88 -11.90
C ARG A 82 -1.89 1.56 -11.43
N ILE A 83 -1.68 1.61 -10.12
CA ILE A 83 -0.53 2.23 -9.46
C ILE A 83 0.50 1.16 -9.11
N ALA A 84 0.07 -0.01 -8.63
CA ALA A 84 0.95 -1.09 -8.18
C ALA A 84 2.04 -1.53 -9.16
N PRO A 85 1.82 -1.58 -10.49
CA PRO A 85 2.85 -1.89 -11.48
C PRO A 85 4.04 -0.92 -11.45
N HIS A 86 3.86 0.25 -10.85
CA HIS A 86 4.86 1.31 -10.76
C HIS A 86 5.50 1.43 -9.37
N TRP A 87 5.08 0.63 -8.41
CA TRP A 87 5.65 0.65 -7.06
C TRP A 87 7.00 -0.02 -7.00
N THR A 88 7.87 0.56 -6.18
CA THR A 88 9.04 -0.15 -5.64
C THR A 88 8.59 -0.87 -4.37
N ILE A 89 8.87 -2.17 -4.24
CA ILE A 89 8.44 -2.98 -3.11
C ILE A 89 9.64 -3.31 -2.23
N ASP A 90 9.51 -3.06 -0.93
CA ASP A 90 10.44 -3.55 0.09
C ASP A 90 10.01 -4.95 0.51
N LEU A 91 10.66 -5.96 -0.05
CA LEU A 91 10.33 -7.36 0.23
C LEU A 91 10.68 -7.77 1.65
N GLY A 92 11.70 -7.15 2.26
CA GLY A 92 12.15 -7.50 3.60
C GLY A 92 11.13 -7.09 4.67
N ASN A 93 10.52 -5.92 4.49
CA ASN A 93 9.55 -5.34 5.44
C ASN A 93 8.08 -5.51 5.01
N SER A 94 7.82 -6.18 3.88
CA SER A 94 6.49 -6.71 3.59
C SER A 94 6.12 -7.76 4.64
N ILE A 95 4.85 -7.82 5.04
CA ILE A 95 4.40 -8.72 6.11
C ILE A 95 3.56 -9.84 5.50
N PHE A 96 3.88 -11.06 5.86
CA PHE A 96 3.24 -12.27 5.36
C PHE A 96 2.44 -12.92 6.48
N TYR A 97 1.22 -13.34 6.18
CA TYR A 97 0.29 -13.98 7.10
C TYR A 97 -0.22 -15.31 6.52
N ALA A 98 -0.77 -16.14 7.39
CA ALA A 98 -1.59 -17.29 7.04
C ALA A 98 -2.75 -17.37 8.04
N GLU A 99 -3.99 -17.50 7.55
CA GLU A 99 -5.15 -17.60 8.44
C GLU A 99 -5.26 -18.99 9.07
N ASP A 100 -4.87 -20.03 8.33
CA ASP A 100 -5.03 -21.41 8.78
C ASP A 100 -3.74 -21.93 9.45
N SER A 101 -3.86 -22.41 10.68
CA SER A 101 -2.74 -23.04 11.39
C SER A 101 -2.25 -24.36 10.75
N GLY A 102 -1.08 -24.84 11.18
CA GLY A 102 -0.57 -26.17 10.80
C GLY A 102 0.22 -26.21 9.50
N HIS A 103 0.53 -25.05 8.92
CA HIS A 103 1.47 -24.88 7.80
C HIS A 103 2.94 -25.08 8.17
N GLY A 104 3.25 -25.23 9.47
CA GLY A 104 4.60 -25.56 9.93
C GLY A 104 5.60 -24.40 9.82
N VAL A 105 5.16 -23.15 10.03
CA VAL A 105 6.00 -21.94 10.07
C VAL A 105 5.56 -21.11 11.27
N ASP A 106 6.28 -21.19 12.38
CA ASP A 106 5.82 -20.56 13.63
C ASP A 106 5.73 -19.02 13.50
N GLY A 107 4.60 -18.46 13.93
CA GLY A 107 4.38 -17.00 13.97
C GLY A 107 3.81 -16.40 12.68
N LEU A 108 3.60 -17.18 11.63
CA LEU A 108 3.01 -16.71 10.37
C LEU A 108 1.58 -16.21 10.57
N GLU A 109 0.81 -16.80 11.50
CA GLU A 109 -0.54 -16.37 11.84
C GLU A 109 -0.60 -14.96 12.44
N SER A 110 0.50 -14.50 13.04
CA SER A 110 0.64 -13.16 13.62
C SER A 110 1.37 -12.18 12.70
N GLY A 111 1.80 -12.62 11.52
CA GLY A 111 2.57 -11.83 10.58
C GLY A 111 4.09 -11.97 10.76
N LEU A 112 4.77 -12.34 9.68
CA LEU A 112 6.24 -12.38 9.61
C LEU A 112 6.76 -11.38 8.57
N PRO A 113 7.83 -10.63 8.88
CA PRO A 113 8.57 -9.89 7.85
C PRO A 113 9.07 -10.84 6.76
N GLY A 114 9.07 -10.40 5.50
CA GLY A 114 9.52 -11.21 4.38
C GLY A 114 10.95 -11.74 4.54
N VAL A 115 11.84 -10.96 5.17
CA VAL A 115 13.20 -11.42 5.48
C VAL A 115 13.22 -12.67 6.38
N GLU A 116 12.33 -12.72 7.36
CA GLU A 116 12.21 -13.85 8.28
C GLU A 116 11.55 -15.05 7.60
N LEU A 117 10.44 -14.82 6.89
CA LEU A 117 9.77 -15.88 6.14
C LEU A 117 10.71 -16.52 5.10
N GLY A 118 11.39 -15.69 4.29
CA GLY A 118 12.31 -16.17 3.26
C GLY A 118 13.44 -17.02 3.84
N ARG A 119 14.00 -16.61 4.98
CA ARG A 119 15.01 -17.39 5.71
C ARG A 119 14.45 -18.75 6.15
N ILE A 120 13.27 -18.76 6.76
CA ILE A 120 12.63 -20.00 7.26
C ILE A 120 12.37 -20.97 6.10
N LEU A 121 11.81 -20.50 4.99
CA LEU A 121 11.51 -21.33 3.83
C LEU A 121 12.79 -21.97 3.24
N ILE A 122 13.87 -21.19 3.12
CA ILE A 122 15.18 -21.70 2.66
C ILE A 122 15.73 -22.76 3.62
N GLU A 123 15.78 -22.47 4.92
CA GLU A 123 16.33 -23.37 5.94
C GLU A 123 15.57 -24.69 6.02
N ARG A 124 14.24 -24.65 5.85
CA ARG A 124 13.36 -25.83 5.90
C ARG A 124 13.20 -26.52 4.55
N GLY A 125 13.76 -25.96 3.47
CA GLY A 125 13.57 -26.47 2.11
C GLY A 125 12.11 -26.43 1.64
N MET A 126 11.32 -25.51 2.19
CA MET A 126 9.91 -25.30 1.85
C MET A 126 9.78 -24.33 0.68
N LYS A 127 8.70 -24.49 -0.07
CA LYS A 127 8.31 -23.60 -1.16
C LYS A 127 7.11 -22.74 -0.77
N PRO A 128 6.89 -21.60 -1.45
CA PRO A 128 5.67 -20.83 -1.26
C PRO A 128 4.39 -21.66 -1.45
N SER A 129 4.30 -22.55 -2.44
CA SER A 129 3.12 -23.39 -2.65
C SER A 129 2.83 -24.37 -1.50
N ASP A 130 3.81 -24.68 -0.63
CA ASP A 130 3.55 -25.47 0.58
C ASP A 130 2.67 -24.70 1.58
N LEU A 131 2.63 -23.37 1.49
CA LEU A 131 1.82 -22.48 2.32
C LEU A 131 0.52 -22.04 1.64
N SER A 132 0.27 -22.36 0.35
CA SER A 132 -0.88 -21.79 -0.37
C SER A 132 -2.24 -22.27 0.13
N LYS A 133 -2.29 -23.45 0.74
CA LYS A 133 -3.48 -24.00 1.40
C LYS A 133 -3.77 -23.39 2.77
N ALA A 134 -2.87 -22.54 3.26
CA ALA A 134 -3.01 -21.92 4.57
C ALA A 134 -3.67 -20.53 4.51
N SER A 135 -4.36 -20.24 3.40
CA SER A 135 -4.97 -18.94 3.11
C SER A 135 -3.98 -17.78 3.31
N PRO A 136 -2.86 -17.77 2.56
CA PRO A 136 -1.80 -16.78 2.75
C PRO A 136 -2.26 -15.39 2.34
N LEU A 137 -1.77 -14.40 3.09
CA LEU A 137 -2.00 -12.99 2.81
C LEU A 137 -0.68 -12.22 2.86
N VAL A 138 -0.50 -11.26 1.95
CA VAL A 138 0.69 -10.40 1.93
C VAL A 138 0.28 -8.94 2.03
N ALA A 139 0.79 -8.27 3.05
CA ALA A 139 0.86 -6.82 3.12
C ALA A 139 2.17 -6.36 2.50
N PHE A 140 2.11 -6.04 1.20
CA PHE A 140 3.25 -5.53 0.45
C PHE A 140 3.64 -4.16 0.97
N ARG A 141 4.87 -4.04 1.46
CA ARG A 141 5.44 -2.76 1.84
C ARG A 141 5.92 -2.04 0.59
N VAL A 142 5.26 -0.93 0.25
CA VAL A 142 5.75 -0.02 -0.77
C VAL A 142 6.92 0.78 -0.19
N HIS A 143 8.03 0.81 -0.91
CA HIS A 143 9.23 1.53 -0.52
C HIS A 143 9.02 3.04 -0.64
N SER A 144 9.32 3.75 0.45
CA SER A 144 9.33 5.20 0.57
C SER A 144 10.51 5.66 1.42
N ASP A 145 10.78 6.96 1.44
CA ASP A 145 11.84 7.57 2.28
C ASP A 145 11.50 7.64 3.78
N GLY A 146 10.30 7.20 4.15
CA GLY A 146 9.79 7.21 5.53
C GLY A 146 9.09 8.51 5.93
N SER A 147 9.07 9.55 5.10
CA SER A 147 8.27 10.75 5.32
C SER A 147 6.80 10.51 4.98
N LEU A 148 5.90 11.29 5.60
CA LEU A 148 4.48 11.24 5.26
C LEU A 148 4.22 11.68 3.82
N LEU A 149 4.94 12.72 3.34
CA LEU A 149 4.81 13.20 1.97
C LEU A 149 5.14 12.10 0.96
N ASP A 150 6.26 11.39 1.13
CA ASP A 150 6.64 10.34 0.20
C ASP A 150 5.73 9.10 0.30
N ALA A 151 5.30 8.74 1.52
CA ALA A 151 4.30 7.67 1.71
C ALA A 151 2.98 7.98 0.97
N MET A 152 2.51 9.23 1.04
CA MET A 152 1.34 9.70 0.28
C MET A 152 1.61 9.73 -1.23
N ARG A 153 2.82 10.15 -1.66
CA ARG A 153 3.18 10.16 -3.08
C ARG A 153 3.12 8.77 -3.71
N VAL A 154 3.70 7.78 -3.02
CA VAL A 154 3.74 6.42 -3.56
C VAL A 154 2.36 5.79 -3.56
N ILE A 155 1.56 5.97 -2.50
CA ILE A 155 0.24 5.33 -2.43
C ILE A 155 -0.75 5.91 -3.44
N THR A 156 -0.68 7.21 -3.69
CA THR A 156 -1.53 7.84 -4.70
C THR A 156 -0.91 7.79 -6.09
N GLY A 157 0.27 7.19 -6.31
CA GLY A 157 0.88 7.13 -7.64
C GLY A 157 1.43 8.45 -8.19
N THR A 158 1.44 9.51 -7.38
CA THR A 158 1.86 10.86 -7.81
C THR A 158 3.39 11.03 -7.84
N MET A 159 4.14 10.05 -7.32
CA MET A 159 5.60 10.00 -7.42
C MET A 159 6.11 10.01 -8.87
N ARG A 160 5.25 9.64 -9.82
CA ARG A 160 5.58 9.62 -11.25
C ARG A 160 5.59 11.01 -11.90
N GLY A 161 4.92 11.99 -11.30
CA GLY A 161 4.82 13.35 -11.85
C GLY A 161 3.46 13.68 -12.45
N PRO A 162 3.22 14.97 -12.77
CA PRO A 162 1.91 15.49 -13.20
C PRO A 162 1.40 14.92 -14.53
N GLU A 163 2.28 14.42 -15.40
CA GLU A 163 1.96 13.79 -16.67
C GLU A 163 1.36 12.38 -16.54
N HIS A 164 1.42 11.80 -15.34
CA HIS A 164 0.95 10.46 -15.03
C HIS A 164 -0.31 10.44 -14.15
N LEU A 165 -0.93 11.60 -13.95
CA LEU A 165 -2.18 11.72 -13.20
C LEU A 165 -3.35 11.13 -13.98
N THR A 166 -4.18 10.35 -13.28
CA THR A 166 -5.43 9.82 -13.83
C THR A 166 -6.49 10.91 -13.88
N PRO A 167 -7.12 11.18 -15.04
CA PRO A 167 -8.23 12.12 -15.11
C PRO A 167 -9.48 11.55 -14.42
N LEU A 168 -10.35 12.43 -13.94
CA LEU A 168 -11.63 12.03 -13.37
C LEU A 168 -12.62 11.68 -14.48
N GLU A 169 -12.96 10.40 -14.62
CA GLU A 169 -14.03 9.99 -15.51
C GLU A 169 -15.41 10.35 -14.94
N SER A 170 -16.26 10.95 -15.78
CA SER A 170 -17.58 11.48 -15.38
C SER A 170 -18.67 10.41 -15.23
N MET A 171 -18.43 9.20 -15.74
CA MET A 171 -19.37 8.08 -15.59
C MET A 171 -19.38 7.48 -14.18
N TYR A 172 -18.31 7.73 -13.42
CA TYR A 172 -18.15 7.29 -12.05
C TYR A 172 -18.43 8.44 -11.08
N GLY A 173 -19.12 8.13 -10.00
CA GLY A 173 -19.52 9.07 -8.97
C GLY A 173 -18.40 9.40 -7.97
N VAL A 174 -18.58 10.50 -7.27
CA VAL A 174 -17.74 10.99 -6.17
C VAL A 174 -18.69 11.72 -5.22
N GLU A 175 -18.59 11.42 -3.94
CA GLU A 175 -19.42 12.06 -2.92
C GLU A 175 -19.19 13.57 -2.84
N ASP A 176 -20.25 14.32 -2.55
CA ASP A 176 -20.19 15.80 -2.51
C ASP A 176 -19.16 16.31 -1.51
N ARG A 177 -18.93 15.61 -0.39
CA ARG A 177 -17.90 16.02 0.59
C ARG A 177 -16.51 16.10 -0.04
N TRP A 178 -16.15 15.13 -0.87
CA TRP A 178 -14.84 15.08 -1.52
C TRP A 178 -14.74 16.11 -2.64
N ARG A 179 -15.82 16.30 -3.42
CA ARG A 179 -15.90 17.38 -4.43
C ARG A 179 -15.69 18.75 -3.79
N ASN A 180 -16.38 19.00 -2.68
CA ASN A 180 -16.29 20.29 -1.97
C ASN A 180 -14.92 20.49 -1.32
N ARG A 181 -14.36 19.45 -0.70
CA ARG A 181 -13.07 19.51 -0.02
C ARG A 181 -11.92 19.69 -1.02
N LEU A 182 -11.87 18.85 -2.06
CA LEU A 182 -10.79 18.89 -3.05
C LEU A 182 -10.93 20.04 -4.05
N ALA A 183 -12.05 20.78 -4.08
CA ALA A 183 -12.16 22.03 -4.84
C ALA A 183 -11.07 23.06 -4.49
N ALA A 184 -10.53 23.00 -3.27
CA ALA A 184 -9.42 23.86 -2.82
C ALA A 184 -8.05 23.46 -3.41
N VAL A 185 -7.91 22.28 -4.03
CA VAL A 185 -6.67 21.87 -4.70
C VAL A 185 -6.54 22.66 -6.00
N GLU A 186 -5.51 23.49 -6.09
CA GLU A 186 -5.32 24.43 -7.21
C GLU A 186 -5.00 23.72 -8.53
N HIS A 187 -4.13 22.70 -8.47
CA HIS A 187 -3.71 21.94 -9.65
C HIS A 187 -4.85 21.02 -10.13
N ALA A 188 -5.53 21.40 -11.21
CA ALA A 188 -6.72 20.71 -11.70
C ALA A 188 -6.53 19.20 -11.94
N GLY A 189 -5.43 18.79 -12.59
CA GLY A 189 -5.16 17.37 -12.82
C GLY A 189 -4.92 16.58 -11.53
N LEU A 190 -4.38 17.24 -10.49
CA LEU A 190 -4.11 16.59 -9.20
C LEU A 190 -5.42 16.46 -8.42
N ARG A 191 -6.25 17.50 -8.44
CA ARG A 191 -7.61 17.46 -7.91
C ARG A 191 -8.42 16.33 -8.51
N ASP A 192 -8.44 16.22 -9.84
CA ASP A 192 -9.20 15.18 -10.55
C ASP A 192 -8.69 13.78 -10.20
N HIS A 193 -7.36 13.62 -10.14
CA HIS A 193 -6.73 12.38 -9.73
C HIS A 193 -7.05 11.96 -8.29
N LEU A 194 -7.04 12.92 -7.34
CA LEU A 194 -7.42 12.64 -5.96
C LEU A 194 -8.92 12.36 -5.81
N LEU A 195 -9.78 13.04 -6.57
CA LEU A 195 -11.21 12.74 -6.62
C LEU A 195 -11.47 11.32 -7.13
N ASP A 196 -10.64 10.86 -8.06
CA ASP A 196 -10.70 9.50 -8.58
C ASP A 196 -10.18 8.44 -7.59
N LEU A 197 -9.46 8.84 -6.55
CA LEU A 197 -9.12 8.03 -5.37
C LEU A 197 -10.10 8.25 -4.19
N CYS A 198 -11.16 9.04 -4.40
CA CYS A 198 -12.19 9.32 -3.39
C CYS A 198 -13.59 9.09 -3.98
N ARG A 199 -13.73 8.05 -4.82
CA ARG A 199 -14.99 7.64 -5.44
C ARG A 199 -16.02 7.27 -4.37
N ASP A 200 -17.30 7.34 -4.73
CA ASP A 200 -18.33 6.74 -3.89
C ASP A 200 -18.22 5.20 -3.89
N ALA A 201 -18.83 4.57 -2.89
CA ALA A 201 -18.74 3.13 -2.69
C ALA A 201 -19.21 2.32 -3.90
N ASP A 202 -20.21 2.79 -4.66
CA ASP A 202 -20.72 2.09 -5.85
C ASP A 202 -19.74 2.16 -7.03
N SER A 203 -19.08 3.30 -7.20
CA SER A 203 -18.13 3.51 -8.29
C SER A 203 -16.79 2.83 -8.02
N ALA A 204 -16.30 2.86 -6.77
CA ALA A 204 -15.06 2.22 -6.34
C ALA A 204 -15.05 0.68 -6.54
N ARG A 205 -16.23 0.07 -6.73
CA ARG A 205 -16.39 -1.36 -7.10
C ARG A 205 -15.85 -1.65 -8.49
N CYS A 206 -15.89 -0.67 -9.39
CA CYS A 206 -15.56 -0.85 -10.81
C CYS A 206 -14.29 -0.09 -11.21
N ASP A 207 -14.08 1.11 -10.67
CA ASP A 207 -12.93 1.95 -11.01
C ASP A 207 -12.60 2.95 -9.89
N GLY A 208 -11.34 3.39 -9.85
CA GLY A 208 -10.84 4.29 -8.83
C GLY A 208 -10.72 3.62 -7.46
N ALA A 209 -10.92 4.40 -6.40
CA ALA A 209 -10.83 3.91 -5.02
C ALA A 209 -11.82 4.63 -4.09
N LEU A 210 -12.23 3.95 -3.03
CA LEU A 210 -12.99 4.52 -1.93
C LEU A 210 -12.01 4.94 -0.83
N TYR A 211 -11.96 6.23 -0.50
CA TYR A 211 -11.19 6.71 0.67
C TYR A 211 -11.93 6.34 1.96
N VAL A 212 -11.25 5.65 2.88
CA VAL A 212 -11.80 5.21 4.17
C VAL A 212 -11.34 6.19 5.26
N GLU A 213 -12.30 6.83 5.93
CA GLU A 213 -12.04 7.77 7.04
C GLU A 213 -11.86 7.02 8.37
N ASP A 214 -11.19 7.70 9.33
CA ASP A 214 -10.75 7.17 10.63
C ASP A 214 -11.84 6.38 11.39
N ASP A 215 -11.38 5.25 11.99
CA ASP A 215 -12.06 4.20 12.79
C ASP A 215 -12.34 2.89 12.02
N GLU A 216 -12.41 2.93 10.70
CA GLU A 216 -12.53 1.72 9.87
C GLU A 216 -11.14 1.31 9.40
N ASN A 217 -10.57 0.26 10.00
CA ASN A 217 -9.35 -0.37 9.47
C ASN A 217 -9.76 -1.35 8.36
N PRO A 218 -9.61 -1.00 7.07
CA PRO A 218 -10.05 -1.87 5.97
C PRO A 218 -9.29 -3.19 5.94
N GLY A 219 -8.12 -3.25 6.59
CA GLY A 219 -7.29 -4.44 6.69
C GLY A 219 -7.59 -5.35 7.87
N CYS A 220 -8.66 -5.13 8.64
CA CYS A 220 -9.00 -5.96 9.81
C CYS A 220 -7.84 -6.09 10.82
N GLY A 221 -7.00 -5.05 10.97
CA GLY A 221 -5.81 -5.08 11.83
C GLY A 221 -4.50 -5.34 11.08
N ILE A 222 -4.52 -5.40 9.74
CA ILE A 222 -3.34 -5.61 8.90
C ILE A 222 -2.99 -4.32 8.15
N PRO A 223 -1.72 -3.86 8.11
CA PRO A 223 -0.71 -4.19 9.11
C PRO A 223 -1.16 -3.66 10.49
N PRO A 224 -0.58 -4.15 11.61
CA PRO A 224 -1.01 -3.79 12.97
C PRO A 224 -0.49 -2.42 13.41
N TYR A 225 -0.57 -1.43 12.53
CA TYR A 225 -0.02 -0.09 12.73
C TYR A 225 -1.12 0.97 12.66
N PRO A 226 -0.97 2.09 13.39
CA PRO A 226 -1.90 3.21 13.29
C PRO A 226 -2.02 3.70 11.84
N VAL A 227 -3.24 3.66 11.31
CA VAL A 227 -3.56 4.13 9.96
C VAL A 227 -3.65 5.67 9.95
N ILE A 228 -3.12 6.28 8.90
CA ILE A 228 -3.16 7.72 8.63
C ILE A 228 -4.13 8.04 7.50
N ALA A 229 -4.19 7.16 6.49
CA ALA A 229 -5.11 7.23 5.37
C ALA A 229 -5.23 5.83 4.77
N ALA A 230 -6.42 5.46 4.29
CA ALA A 230 -6.60 4.18 3.63
C ALA A 230 -7.61 4.25 2.47
N TRP A 231 -7.50 3.28 1.59
CA TRP A 231 -8.32 3.14 0.40
C TRP A 231 -8.76 1.69 0.22
N GLU A 232 -10.00 1.50 -0.21
CA GLU A 232 -10.52 0.23 -0.68
C GLU A 232 -10.72 0.24 -2.20
N PHE A 233 -10.54 -0.92 -2.82
CA PHE A 233 -10.66 -1.14 -4.24
C PHE A 233 -11.52 -2.39 -4.50
N GLY A 234 -12.37 -2.35 -5.53
CA GLY A 234 -13.08 -3.53 -6.00
C GLY A 234 -13.96 -4.19 -4.93
N GLU A 235 -14.86 -3.43 -4.29
CA GLU A 235 -15.71 -3.92 -3.19
C GLU A 235 -14.94 -4.37 -1.93
N GLY A 236 -13.79 -3.76 -1.66
CA GLY A 236 -12.95 -4.12 -0.50
C GLY A 236 -12.12 -5.39 -0.72
N GLN A 237 -12.05 -5.90 -1.96
CA GLN A 237 -11.19 -7.04 -2.32
C GLN A 237 -9.71 -6.70 -2.24
N ALA A 238 -9.35 -5.43 -2.38
CA ALA A 238 -8.02 -4.96 -2.09
C ALA A 238 -8.11 -3.66 -1.29
N TRP A 239 -7.06 -3.37 -0.54
CA TRP A 239 -6.93 -2.11 0.15
C TRP A 239 -5.48 -1.68 0.19
N SER A 240 -5.30 -0.39 0.46
CA SER A 240 -3.99 0.21 0.63
C SER A 240 -4.04 1.24 1.75
N ALA A 241 -2.95 1.41 2.47
CA ALA A 241 -2.92 2.29 3.62
C ALA A 241 -1.57 2.95 3.80
N VAL A 242 -1.61 4.22 4.22
CA VAL A 242 -0.49 4.88 4.86
C VAL A 242 -0.62 4.71 6.37
N VAL A 243 0.45 4.26 7.01
CA VAL A 243 0.51 3.96 8.43
C VAL A 243 1.70 4.64 9.08
N ARG A 244 1.59 4.89 10.39
CA ARG A 244 2.72 5.28 11.23
C ARG A 244 3.45 4.03 11.71
N LEU A 245 4.71 3.88 11.35
CA LEU A 245 5.55 2.77 11.80
C LEU A 245 6.05 2.96 13.23
N PRO A 246 6.34 1.87 13.96
CA PRO A 246 6.99 1.93 15.26
C PRO A 246 8.37 2.58 15.15
N THR A 247 8.73 3.37 16.17
CA THR A 247 10.02 4.06 16.23
C THR A 247 11.11 3.08 16.69
N GLY A 248 12.00 2.67 15.78
CA GLY A 248 13.14 1.77 16.06
C GLY A 248 12.90 0.30 15.66
N PRO A 249 13.88 -0.61 15.87
CA PRO A 249 13.73 -2.04 15.58
C PRO A 249 12.84 -2.70 16.66
N GLY A 250 11.57 -2.32 16.68
CA GLY A 250 10.56 -2.82 17.59
C GLY A 250 9.74 -3.92 16.93
N ARG A 251 10.05 -5.17 17.29
CA ARG A 251 9.15 -6.32 17.16
C ARG A 251 7.76 -5.91 17.67
N PRO A 252 6.65 -6.24 17.00
CA PRO A 252 5.32 -5.97 17.55
C PRO A 252 5.24 -6.57 18.96
N GLU A 253 4.92 -5.75 19.95
CA GLU A 253 4.58 -6.23 21.28
C GLU A 253 3.37 -7.15 21.13
N ALA A 254 3.57 -8.44 21.43
CA ALA A 254 2.46 -9.36 21.56
C ALA A 254 1.54 -8.82 22.67
N ASP A 255 0.31 -8.51 22.29
CA ASP A 255 -0.70 -7.97 23.19
C ASP A 255 -0.89 -8.93 24.38
N PRO A 256 -0.80 -8.47 25.64
CA PRO A 256 -1.06 -9.33 26.78
C PRO A 256 -2.56 -9.60 26.85
N THR A 257 -3.00 -10.73 26.30
CA THR A 257 -4.37 -11.21 26.49
C THR A 257 -4.60 -11.50 28.00
N PRO A 258 -5.77 -11.13 28.56
CA PRO A 258 -6.07 -11.22 30.00
C PRO A 258 -6.04 -12.62 30.62
#